data_AF-A0A841NLD2-F1
#
_entry.id   AF-A0A841NLD2-F1
#
_cell.length_a   1.000
_cell.length_b   1.000
_cell.length_c   1.000
_cell.angle_alpha   90.00
_cell.angle_beta   90.00
_cell.angle_gamma   90.00
#
_symmetry.space_group_name_H-M   'P 1'
#
loop_
_entity.id
_entity.type
_entity.pdbx_description
1 polymer ?
#
loop_
_entity_poly.entity_id
_entity_poly.type
_entity_poly.pdbx_seq_one_letter_code
_entity_poly.pdbx_strand_id
1 'polypeptide(L)'
;MMTKSTKIQIRTMLLALLLVFGEFYSQSNNGAVGINTASPNANSVLDVVSGSNNKGILIPRLTETQRNTIVINPAKDDGLTIFNTSEDCYNYWSLADNEWKSVCGQIGKSVFTVDCSGTKAMGTYIQGKELTASNYLSVKVNVTKIGNYTITGTTTNGYNFYGTGVFLNTGVQTVQVPGQGIPGAVQADAVQLSANGVSAGCSVTVNVLSSAGTYSMSCGSAVVNGVYTKGTALTATNTITLPVVVTSLGSYSVTTNTVDGISFSGSGTFTATGNQNITLSGTGTPTSTADKVLTITSNSADGAATCNVTVVITIPVKKVLHIGAETAYGYSAFTGPSRSLMDSPTNFGTTASSIVKSGGYTHTSLGSNPSNATLLTALNTKPDIVILGYPYTPDATAAGYLANYLNSKGVVIAFEDDSPSSRNVMRAIFSDPTISANNGNGAGSVYALVNTNDPVLNGPFGDVRGKNWGEDASTTINISGLTSGFIPYSYAQPINDTTSRTGISGLRHASLNFIWFGDGGFLSNENANGNQYPSNTIEPFVAPSSGGYFPVQKSTYGSAGNGYSTGSMQVQNSILFANMLAWAIKQAETNGINTQ
;
A
#
# COMPACT_ATOMS: atom_id res chain seq x y z
N MET A 1 27.13 -126.60 -59.77
CA MET A 1 26.87 -125.85 -58.52
C MET A 1 27.41 -124.44 -58.73
N MET A 2 26.56 -123.47 -59.08
CA MET A 2 26.97 -122.11 -59.43
C MET A 2 26.26 -121.09 -58.53
N THR A 3 27.04 -120.39 -57.71
CA THR A 3 26.66 -119.28 -56.85
C THR A 3 26.46 -118.00 -57.65
N LYS A 4 25.33 -117.29 -57.46
CA LYS A 4 25.12 -115.91 -57.95
C LYS A 4 25.13 -114.92 -56.79
N SER A 5 26.17 -114.08 -56.78
CA SER A 5 26.38 -112.92 -55.91
C SER A 5 25.36 -111.81 -56.20
N THR A 6 24.77 -111.23 -55.15
CA THR A 6 23.85 -110.09 -55.24
C THR A 6 24.58 -108.80 -54.85
N LYS A 7 24.75 -107.89 -55.81
CA LYS A 7 25.33 -106.56 -55.61
C LYS A 7 24.41 -105.68 -54.74
N ILE A 8 24.96 -105.06 -53.69
CA ILE A 8 24.28 -104.01 -52.91
C ILE A 8 24.15 -102.75 -53.78
N GLN A 9 22.95 -102.15 -53.81
CA GLN A 9 22.64 -100.98 -54.63
C GLN A 9 23.26 -99.69 -54.07
N ILE A 10 23.87 -98.90 -54.95
CA ILE A 10 24.47 -97.56 -54.69
C ILE A 10 23.53 -96.60 -53.93
N ARG A 11 22.21 -96.77 -54.07
CA ARG A 11 21.19 -95.96 -53.38
C ARG A 11 21.21 -96.13 -51.85
N THR A 12 21.51 -97.32 -51.34
CA THR A 12 21.54 -97.58 -49.89
C THR A 12 22.80 -96.97 -49.25
N MET A 13 23.88 -96.84 -50.01
CA MET A 13 25.14 -96.24 -49.53
C MET A 13 25.08 -94.69 -49.56
N LEU A 14 24.38 -94.09 -50.52
CA LEU A 14 24.15 -92.63 -50.54
C LEU A 14 23.20 -92.16 -49.42
N LEU A 15 22.17 -92.94 -49.08
CA LEU A 15 21.24 -92.58 -48.01
C LEU A 15 21.91 -92.66 -46.63
N ALA A 16 22.82 -93.61 -46.41
CA ALA A 16 23.61 -93.69 -45.19
C ALA A 16 24.64 -92.53 -45.07
N LEU A 17 25.24 -92.09 -46.19
CA LEU A 17 26.14 -90.93 -46.18
C LEU A 17 25.39 -89.60 -45.90
N LEU A 18 24.16 -89.45 -46.40
CA LEU A 18 23.32 -88.26 -46.16
C LEU A 18 22.80 -88.19 -44.71
N LEU A 19 22.52 -89.33 -44.08
CA LEU A 19 22.03 -89.36 -42.69
C LEU A 19 23.16 -89.14 -41.66
N VAL A 20 24.40 -89.52 -41.98
CA VAL A 20 25.55 -89.28 -41.08
C VAL A 20 26.12 -87.87 -41.22
N PHE A 21 26.03 -87.22 -42.39
CA PHE A 21 26.46 -85.82 -42.54
C PHE A 21 25.50 -84.79 -41.91
N GLY A 22 24.23 -85.14 -41.69
CA GLY A 22 23.23 -84.25 -41.09
C GLY A 22 23.41 -84.01 -39.59
N GLU A 23 23.93 -84.99 -38.84
CA GLU A 23 24.08 -84.86 -37.38
C GLU A 23 25.37 -84.14 -36.94
N PHE A 24 26.43 -84.16 -37.75
CA PHE A 24 27.72 -83.55 -37.37
C PHE A 24 27.87 -82.06 -37.75
N TYR A 25 27.01 -81.48 -38.60
CA TYR A 25 27.14 -80.07 -39.01
C TYR A 25 26.38 -79.06 -38.15
N SER A 26 25.42 -79.50 -37.32
CA SER A 26 24.53 -78.57 -36.61
C SER A 26 25.02 -78.15 -35.22
N GLN A 27 25.90 -78.93 -34.55
CA GLN A 27 26.13 -78.74 -33.11
C GLN A 27 27.56 -78.46 -32.64
N SER A 28 28.55 -78.26 -33.53
CA SER A 28 29.93 -77.98 -33.06
C SER A 28 30.43 -76.54 -33.24
N ASN A 29 29.76 -75.68 -34.03
CA ASN A 29 30.34 -74.38 -34.41
C ASN A 29 29.47 -73.13 -34.11
N ASN A 30 28.27 -73.27 -33.53
CA ASN A 30 27.44 -72.12 -33.12
C ASN A 30 26.85 -72.37 -31.73
N GLY A 31 27.51 -71.91 -30.68
CA GLY A 31 27.06 -72.06 -29.28
C GLY A 31 25.84 -71.22 -28.88
N ALA A 32 25.07 -70.71 -29.85
CA ALA A 32 23.91 -69.86 -29.63
C ALA A 32 22.62 -70.57 -30.04
N VAL A 33 21.63 -70.57 -29.16
CA VAL A 33 20.27 -71.05 -29.42
C VAL A 33 19.42 -69.87 -29.90
N GLY A 34 19.01 -69.90 -31.17
CA GLY A 34 18.02 -68.98 -31.71
C GLY A 34 16.61 -69.55 -31.61
N ILE A 35 15.69 -68.82 -31.00
CA ILE A 35 14.25 -69.10 -31.10
C ILE A 35 13.65 -68.10 -32.08
N ASN A 36 13.17 -68.63 -33.21
CA ASN A 36 12.52 -67.86 -34.27
C ASN A 36 13.44 -66.82 -34.96
N THR A 37 14.76 -67.07 -34.94
CA THR A 37 15.79 -66.42 -35.77
C THR A 37 16.81 -67.46 -36.25
N ALA A 38 17.25 -67.35 -37.50
CA ALA A 38 18.30 -68.22 -38.07
C ALA A 38 19.71 -67.61 -37.93
N SER A 39 19.81 -66.39 -37.39
CA SER A 39 21.06 -65.70 -37.12
C SER A 39 20.99 -65.08 -35.72
N PRO A 40 21.15 -65.91 -34.67
CA PRO A 40 21.20 -65.41 -33.29
C PRO A 40 22.30 -64.37 -33.14
N ASN A 41 22.06 -63.38 -32.29
CA ASN A 41 23.06 -62.38 -31.96
C ASN A 41 24.36 -63.06 -31.49
N ALA A 42 25.49 -62.69 -32.10
CA ALA A 42 26.80 -63.31 -31.86
C ALA A 42 27.28 -63.21 -30.40
N ASN A 43 26.74 -62.26 -29.63
CA ASN A 43 27.06 -62.06 -28.21
C ASN A 43 26.07 -62.77 -27.26
N SER A 44 25.12 -63.54 -27.78
CA SER A 44 24.10 -64.21 -26.98
C SER A 44 24.18 -65.73 -27.12
N VAL A 45 24.03 -66.43 -26.00
CA VAL A 45 23.86 -67.90 -26.00
C VAL A 45 22.39 -68.27 -26.23
N LEU A 46 21.45 -67.35 -25.96
CA LEU A 46 20.02 -67.47 -26.27
C LEU A 46 19.52 -66.16 -26.88
N ASP A 47 19.04 -66.22 -28.12
CA ASP A 47 18.40 -65.10 -28.81
C ASP A 47 16.94 -65.46 -29.15
N VAL A 48 15.99 -64.65 -28.69
CA VAL A 48 14.56 -64.89 -28.89
C VAL A 48 13.97 -63.72 -29.66
N VAL A 49 13.65 -63.95 -30.93
CA VAL A 49 13.09 -62.91 -31.81
C VAL A 49 11.60 -63.12 -32.01
N SER A 50 10.81 -62.09 -31.71
CA SER A 50 9.37 -62.07 -31.90
C SER A 50 9.03 -61.81 -33.36
N GLY A 51 8.77 -62.86 -34.16
CA GLY A 51 8.68 -62.74 -35.63
C GLY A 51 7.59 -61.80 -36.15
N SER A 52 6.54 -61.55 -35.36
CA SER A 52 5.49 -60.56 -35.66
C SER A 52 5.40 -59.47 -34.59
N ASN A 53 6.45 -59.30 -33.77
CA ASN A 53 6.52 -58.35 -32.66
C ASN A 53 5.34 -58.47 -31.65
N ASN A 54 4.76 -59.66 -31.48
CA ASN A 54 3.54 -59.89 -30.66
C ASN A 54 3.69 -60.96 -29.57
N LYS A 55 4.90 -61.48 -29.36
CA LYS A 55 5.24 -62.49 -28.34
C LYS A 55 6.43 -62.00 -27.49
N GLY A 56 6.45 -62.38 -26.21
CA GLY A 56 7.55 -62.12 -25.28
C GLY A 56 8.09 -63.40 -24.64
N ILE A 57 8.98 -63.26 -23.65
CA ILE A 57 9.55 -64.36 -22.86
C ILE A 57 8.98 -64.34 -21.44
N LEU A 58 8.64 -65.52 -20.91
CA LEU A 58 8.42 -65.72 -19.48
C LEU A 58 9.64 -66.43 -18.89
N ILE A 59 10.36 -65.73 -18.03
CA ILE A 59 11.41 -66.33 -17.20
C ILE A 59 10.79 -66.92 -15.91
N PRO A 60 11.53 -67.70 -15.09
CA PRO A 60 10.99 -68.27 -13.86
C PRO A 60 10.33 -67.21 -12.96
N ARG A 61 9.08 -67.45 -12.58
CA ARG A 61 8.26 -66.54 -11.75
C ARG A 61 8.16 -67.08 -10.34
N LEU A 62 8.65 -66.32 -9.37
CA LEU A 62 8.72 -66.74 -7.97
C LEU A 62 8.12 -65.65 -7.07
N THR A 63 7.62 -66.02 -5.91
CA THR A 63 7.41 -65.05 -4.80
C THR A 63 8.74 -64.73 -4.13
N GLU A 64 8.80 -63.65 -3.37
CA GLU A 64 10.00 -63.29 -2.59
C GLU A 64 10.41 -64.42 -1.63
N THR A 65 9.45 -65.08 -1.01
CA THR A 65 9.72 -66.24 -0.14
C THR A 65 10.35 -67.39 -0.91
N GLN A 66 9.82 -67.73 -2.09
CA GLN A 66 10.38 -68.80 -2.93
C GLN A 66 11.77 -68.44 -3.46
N ARG A 67 11.97 -67.21 -3.95
CA ARG A 67 13.29 -66.70 -4.38
C ARG A 67 14.34 -66.85 -3.27
N ASN A 68 13.99 -66.51 -2.04
CA ASN A 68 14.92 -66.58 -0.90
C ASN A 68 15.27 -68.02 -0.48
N THR A 69 14.58 -69.05 -0.99
CA THR A 69 14.96 -70.46 -0.76
C THR A 69 16.01 -70.98 -1.76
N ILE A 70 16.32 -70.22 -2.81
CA ILE A 70 17.36 -70.58 -3.78
C ILE A 70 18.71 -70.57 -3.06
N VAL A 71 19.41 -71.72 -3.06
CA VAL A 71 20.78 -71.83 -2.55
C VAL A 71 21.72 -71.24 -3.58
N ILE A 72 22.26 -70.06 -3.29
CA ILE A 72 23.13 -69.32 -4.20
C ILE A 72 24.57 -69.81 -4.10
N ASN A 73 25.20 -70.05 -5.26
CA ASN A 73 26.63 -70.15 -5.45
C ASN A 73 27.15 -68.83 -6.06
N PRO A 74 27.70 -67.90 -5.24
CA PRO A 74 28.00 -66.54 -5.71
C PRO A 74 28.91 -66.49 -6.95
N ALA A 75 29.88 -67.41 -7.06
CA ALA A 75 30.82 -67.43 -8.17
C ALA A 75 30.22 -67.90 -9.51
N LYS A 76 29.01 -68.49 -9.50
CA LYS A 76 28.37 -69.07 -10.69
C LYS A 76 27.01 -68.45 -11.02
N ASP A 77 26.37 -67.84 -10.04
CA ASP A 77 24.99 -67.36 -10.16
C ASP A 77 24.91 -65.83 -10.37
N ASP A 78 26.02 -65.14 -10.63
CA ASP A 78 26.00 -63.72 -10.97
C ASP A 78 25.15 -63.48 -12.22
N GLY A 79 24.15 -62.58 -12.12
CA GLY A 79 23.17 -62.33 -13.17
C GLY A 79 22.01 -63.34 -13.24
N LEU A 80 21.90 -64.30 -12.30
CA LEU A 80 20.74 -65.20 -12.21
C LEU A 80 19.47 -64.38 -12.10
N THR A 81 18.56 -64.48 -13.08
CA THR A 81 17.40 -63.59 -13.20
C THR A 81 16.08 -64.35 -13.05
N ILE A 82 15.17 -63.81 -12.23
CA ILE A 82 13.80 -64.29 -12.04
C ILE A 82 12.82 -63.11 -12.12
N PHE A 83 11.54 -63.40 -12.36
CA PHE A 83 10.48 -62.40 -12.18
C PHE A 83 9.83 -62.61 -10.81
N ASN A 84 10.02 -61.66 -9.90
CA ASN A 84 9.49 -61.71 -8.54
C ASN A 84 8.05 -61.19 -8.53
N THR A 85 7.10 -62.11 -8.39
CA THR A 85 5.67 -61.82 -8.33
C THR A 85 5.22 -61.09 -7.06
N SER A 86 6.03 -61.09 -5.98
CA SER A 86 5.76 -60.30 -4.78
C SER A 86 6.16 -58.83 -4.94
N GLU A 87 7.18 -58.56 -5.75
CA GLU A 87 7.64 -57.20 -6.11
C GLU A 87 7.05 -56.71 -7.44
N ASP A 88 6.38 -57.59 -8.19
CA ASP A 88 5.95 -57.42 -9.58
C ASP A 88 7.08 -56.89 -10.50
N CYS A 89 8.29 -57.40 -10.29
CA CYS A 89 9.49 -56.91 -10.96
C CYS A 89 10.51 -58.03 -11.19
N TYR A 90 11.37 -57.84 -12.20
CA TYR A 90 12.56 -58.66 -12.38
C TYR A 90 13.54 -58.48 -11.21
N ASN A 91 14.07 -59.59 -10.70
CA ASN A 91 15.19 -59.60 -9.77
C ASN A 91 16.36 -60.34 -10.39
N TYR A 92 17.58 -59.91 -10.09
CA TYR A 92 18.79 -60.64 -10.44
C TYR A 92 19.71 -60.78 -9.22
N TRP A 93 20.49 -61.86 -9.15
CA TRP A 93 21.54 -61.99 -8.15
C TRP A 93 22.75 -61.15 -8.54
N SER A 94 23.19 -60.25 -7.66
CA SER A 94 24.39 -59.42 -7.83
C SER A 94 25.53 -60.03 -7.03
N LEU A 95 26.60 -60.46 -7.71
CA LEU A 95 27.84 -60.87 -7.02
C LEU A 95 28.50 -59.70 -6.28
N ALA A 96 28.48 -58.50 -6.87
CA ALA A 96 29.15 -57.33 -6.30
C ALA A 96 28.57 -56.91 -4.94
N ASP A 97 27.26 -57.05 -4.77
CA ASP A 97 26.54 -56.67 -3.54
C ASP A 97 26.17 -57.87 -2.66
N ASN A 98 26.43 -59.10 -3.14
CA ASN A 98 26.07 -60.36 -2.48
C ASN A 98 24.58 -60.42 -2.05
N GLU A 99 23.68 -59.93 -2.90
CA GLU A 99 22.25 -59.93 -2.65
C GLU A 99 21.42 -59.99 -3.96
N TRP A 100 20.12 -60.32 -3.80
CA TRP A 100 19.13 -60.15 -4.87
C TRP A 100 18.83 -58.67 -5.07
N LYS A 101 19.07 -58.14 -6.27
CA LYS A 101 18.72 -56.78 -6.68
C LYS A 101 17.44 -56.76 -7.51
N SER A 102 16.66 -55.70 -7.36
CA SER A 102 15.47 -55.44 -8.17
C SER A 102 15.81 -54.41 -9.26
N VAL A 103 15.53 -54.71 -10.53
CA VAL A 103 15.85 -53.78 -11.64
C VAL A 103 14.86 -52.61 -11.75
N CYS A 104 13.73 -52.66 -11.05
CA CYS A 104 12.74 -51.58 -11.08
C CYS A 104 13.08 -50.43 -10.11
N GLY A 105 14.26 -50.44 -9.46
CA GLY A 105 14.76 -49.34 -8.64
C GLY A 105 13.95 -49.03 -7.38
N GLN A 106 12.96 -49.85 -7.01
CA GLN A 106 12.20 -49.64 -5.79
C GLN A 106 12.99 -50.16 -4.59
N ILE A 107 13.52 -49.25 -3.79
CA ILE A 107 13.83 -49.54 -2.38
C ILE A 107 12.51 -50.01 -1.78
N GLY A 108 12.42 -51.27 -1.34
CA GLY A 108 11.16 -51.91 -0.93
C GLY A 108 10.39 -51.15 0.18
N LYS A 109 9.30 -51.71 0.72
CA LYS A 109 8.55 -51.01 1.77
C LYS A 109 9.44 -50.67 2.97
N SER A 110 9.35 -49.42 3.43
CA SER A 110 9.99 -48.97 4.67
C SER A 110 9.38 -49.64 5.89
N VAL A 111 10.16 -49.68 6.98
CA VAL A 111 9.69 -50.06 8.31
C VAL A 111 9.98 -48.89 9.23
N PHE A 112 8.95 -48.39 9.90
CA PHE A 112 9.05 -47.25 10.80
C PHE A 112 7.91 -47.26 11.84
N THR A 113 8.10 -46.50 12.90
CA THR A 113 7.07 -46.22 13.92
C THR A 113 6.72 -44.73 13.91
N VAL A 114 5.49 -44.38 14.27
CA VAL A 114 5.05 -42.97 14.38
C VAL A 114 5.20 -42.52 15.82
N ASP A 115 5.90 -41.40 16.03
CA ASP A 115 5.97 -40.68 17.31
C ASP A 115 4.79 -39.72 17.40
N CYS A 116 3.74 -40.18 18.07
CA CYS A 116 2.49 -39.45 18.20
C CYS A 116 2.61 -38.21 19.08
N SER A 117 3.53 -38.21 20.05
CA SER A 117 3.77 -37.06 20.93
C SER A 117 4.43 -35.89 20.19
N GLY A 118 5.24 -36.21 19.18
CA GLY A 118 5.89 -35.24 18.31
C GLY A 118 5.07 -34.84 17.09
N THR A 119 3.93 -35.49 16.84
CA THR A 119 3.11 -35.25 15.65
C THR A 119 2.06 -34.17 15.89
N LYS A 120 1.99 -33.16 15.02
CA LYS A 120 1.10 -31.99 15.19
C LYS A 120 0.40 -31.60 13.90
N ALA A 121 -0.83 -31.10 14.04
CA ALA A 121 -1.51 -30.41 12.96
C ALA A 121 -0.96 -28.99 12.80
N MET A 122 -0.63 -28.64 11.57
CA MET A 122 -0.13 -27.34 11.16
C MET A 122 -1.18 -26.64 10.30
N GLY A 123 -1.25 -25.31 10.41
CA GLY A 123 -2.26 -24.49 9.74
C GLY A 123 -3.51 -24.27 10.58
N THR A 124 -4.39 -23.38 10.10
CA THR A 124 -5.70 -23.11 10.70
C THR A 124 -6.77 -23.77 9.83
N TYR A 125 -7.66 -24.55 10.46
CA TYR A 125 -8.71 -25.30 9.79
C TYR A 125 -10.04 -24.58 10.04
N ILE A 126 -10.79 -24.29 8.99
CA ILE A 126 -11.98 -23.42 9.06
C ILE A 126 -13.13 -24.10 8.33
N GLN A 127 -14.29 -24.13 8.97
CA GLN A 127 -15.50 -24.68 8.39
C GLN A 127 -15.80 -24.03 7.02
N GLY A 128 -16.04 -24.87 6.00
CA GLY A 128 -16.40 -24.46 4.66
C GLY A 128 -15.24 -23.89 3.81
N LYS A 129 -14.01 -23.86 4.33
CA LYS A 129 -12.83 -23.42 3.55
C LYS A 129 -11.97 -24.61 3.12
N GLU A 130 -11.59 -24.65 1.86
CA GLU A 130 -10.69 -25.66 1.32
C GLU A 130 -9.31 -25.59 1.99
N LEU A 131 -8.74 -26.77 2.28
CA LEU A 131 -7.39 -26.88 2.81
C LEU A 131 -6.35 -26.49 1.77
N THR A 132 -5.34 -25.77 2.21
CA THR A 132 -4.21 -25.31 1.39
C THR A 132 -2.94 -26.06 1.76
N ALA A 133 -1.83 -25.81 1.05
CA ALA A 133 -0.52 -26.37 1.41
C ALA A 133 -0.03 -26.00 2.83
N SER A 134 -0.61 -24.96 3.46
CA SER A 134 -0.32 -24.60 4.85
C SER A 134 -1.01 -25.51 5.87
N ASN A 135 -1.98 -26.31 5.44
CA ASN A 135 -2.73 -27.27 6.25
C ASN A 135 -2.11 -28.66 6.05
N TYR A 136 -1.29 -29.10 6.99
CA TYR A 136 -0.62 -30.41 6.93
C TYR A 136 -0.40 -30.98 8.33
N LEU A 137 -0.15 -32.28 8.42
CA LEU A 137 0.37 -32.89 9.64
C LEU A 137 1.90 -32.92 9.56
N SER A 138 2.57 -32.40 10.59
CA SER A 138 4.00 -32.62 10.80
C SER A 138 4.15 -33.93 11.57
N VAL A 139 4.38 -35.03 10.87
CA VAL A 139 4.42 -36.40 11.42
C VAL A 139 5.86 -36.80 11.72
N LYS A 140 6.15 -37.05 12.99
CA LYS A 140 7.47 -37.52 13.42
C LYS A 140 7.49 -39.04 13.41
N VAL A 141 8.51 -39.63 12.81
CA VAL A 141 8.65 -41.08 12.68
C VAL A 141 10.05 -41.54 13.06
N ASN A 142 10.20 -42.80 13.46
CA ASN A 142 11.49 -43.45 13.65
C ASN A 142 11.64 -44.59 12.65
N VAL A 143 12.53 -44.42 11.66
CA VAL A 143 12.72 -45.32 10.53
C VAL A 143 13.78 -46.37 10.85
N THR A 144 13.40 -47.64 10.82
CA THR A 144 14.31 -48.77 11.05
C THR A 144 14.72 -49.48 9.76
N LYS A 145 13.96 -49.31 8.67
CA LYS A 145 14.31 -49.76 7.31
C LYS A 145 13.95 -48.68 6.29
N ILE A 146 14.93 -48.29 5.47
CA ILE A 146 14.73 -47.38 4.34
C ILE A 146 13.74 -47.95 3.33
N GLY A 147 13.09 -47.08 2.56
CA GLY A 147 12.09 -47.53 1.58
C GLY A 147 10.91 -46.62 1.39
N ASN A 148 9.98 -47.05 0.55
CA ASN A 148 8.75 -46.31 0.27
C ASN A 148 7.85 -46.27 1.52
N TYR A 149 7.20 -45.14 1.76
CA TYR A 149 6.20 -44.98 2.82
C TYR A 149 4.91 -44.37 2.28
N THR A 150 3.80 -44.69 2.95
CA THR A 150 2.53 -43.99 2.82
C THR A 150 1.99 -43.68 4.21
N ILE A 151 1.57 -42.45 4.45
CA ILE A 151 0.92 -42.01 5.69
C ILE A 151 -0.44 -41.42 5.32
N THR A 152 -1.49 -41.90 5.96
CA THR A 152 -2.85 -41.39 5.77
C THR A 152 -3.45 -40.97 7.11
N GLY A 153 -4.28 -39.93 7.07
CA GLY A 153 -5.10 -39.48 8.19
C GLY A 153 -6.52 -39.25 7.69
N THR A 154 -7.50 -39.95 8.22
CA THR A 154 -8.90 -39.81 7.78
C THR A 154 -9.71 -39.03 8.80
N THR A 155 -10.65 -38.22 8.31
CA THR A 155 -11.66 -37.55 9.14
C THR A 155 -13.04 -37.81 8.53
N THR A 156 -14.07 -37.75 9.36
CA THR A 156 -15.47 -37.75 8.90
C THR A 156 -15.96 -36.34 8.57
N ASN A 157 -15.14 -35.32 8.81
CA ASN A 157 -15.51 -33.92 8.73
C ASN A 157 -15.18 -33.29 7.35
N GLY A 158 -15.13 -34.09 6.28
CA GLY A 158 -15.01 -33.58 4.90
C GLY A 158 -13.58 -33.29 4.40
N TYR A 159 -12.55 -33.59 5.19
CA TYR A 159 -11.14 -33.46 4.80
C TYR A 159 -10.30 -34.67 5.24
N ASN A 160 -9.13 -34.85 4.65
CA ASN A 160 -8.22 -35.94 4.96
C ASN A 160 -6.76 -35.53 4.73
N PHE A 161 -5.83 -36.37 5.17
CA PHE A 161 -4.40 -36.22 5.00
C PHE A 161 -3.84 -37.42 4.24
N TYR A 162 -2.95 -37.17 3.29
CA TYR A 162 -2.31 -38.20 2.50
C TYR A 162 -0.89 -37.77 2.12
N GLY A 163 0.08 -38.63 2.41
CA GLY A 163 1.48 -38.39 2.09
C GLY A 163 2.16 -39.69 1.66
N THR A 164 3.00 -39.61 0.64
CA THR A 164 3.80 -40.73 0.16
C THR A 164 5.20 -40.25 -0.18
N GLY A 165 6.19 -41.13 -0.06
CA GLY A 165 7.57 -40.79 -0.36
C GLY A 165 8.53 -41.94 -0.09
N VAL A 166 9.82 -41.63 0.03
CA VAL A 166 10.89 -42.61 0.28
C VAL A 166 11.73 -42.13 1.45
N PHE A 167 11.95 -42.99 2.45
CA PHE A 167 12.99 -42.76 3.45
C PHE A 167 14.33 -43.22 2.90
N LEU A 168 15.30 -42.31 2.81
CA LEU A 168 16.65 -42.59 2.33
C LEU A 168 17.65 -42.86 3.47
N ASN A 169 17.26 -42.58 4.72
CA ASN A 169 18.07 -42.79 5.91
C ASN A 169 17.24 -43.42 7.03
N THR A 170 17.88 -44.19 7.90
CA THR A 170 17.30 -44.65 9.16
C THR A 170 17.34 -43.55 10.23
N GLY A 171 16.65 -43.77 11.36
CA GLY A 171 16.57 -42.84 12.48
C GLY A 171 15.32 -41.95 12.47
N VAL A 172 15.31 -40.93 13.31
CA VAL A 172 14.16 -40.03 13.47
C VAL A 172 14.05 -39.08 12.27
N GLN A 173 12.89 -39.08 11.64
CA GLN A 173 12.57 -38.23 10.49
C GLN A 173 11.26 -37.47 10.76
N THR A 174 11.07 -36.34 10.09
CA THR A 174 9.79 -35.59 10.11
C THR A 174 9.24 -35.53 8.70
N VAL A 175 7.98 -35.94 8.54
CA VAL A 175 7.27 -35.98 7.28
C VAL A 175 6.16 -34.94 7.32
N GLN A 176 6.10 -34.07 6.31
CA GLN A 176 4.93 -33.23 6.10
C GLN A 176 3.90 -34.02 5.30
N VAL A 177 2.73 -34.24 5.88
CA VAL A 177 1.62 -34.96 5.25
C VAL A 177 0.53 -33.94 4.91
N PRO A 178 0.40 -33.52 3.64
CA PRO A 178 -0.56 -32.51 3.22
C PRO A 178 -2.00 -32.91 3.53
N GLY A 179 -2.81 -31.93 3.94
CA GLY A 179 -4.25 -32.05 4.05
C GLY A 179 -4.94 -31.66 2.72
N GLN A 180 -6.10 -32.23 2.48
CA GLN A 180 -6.95 -31.95 1.33
C GLN A 180 -8.44 -32.05 1.72
N GLY A 181 -9.32 -31.35 1.01
CA GLY A 181 -10.77 -31.34 1.26
C GLY A 181 -11.25 -30.06 1.97
N ILE A 182 -12.50 -30.09 2.46
CA ILE A 182 -13.19 -28.93 3.03
C ILE A 182 -13.81 -29.34 4.38
N PRO A 183 -13.38 -28.78 5.52
CA PRO A 183 -13.97 -29.05 6.82
C PRO A 183 -15.47 -28.70 6.89
N GLY A 184 -16.31 -29.61 7.37
CA GLY A 184 -17.78 -29.48 7.35
C GLY A 184 -18.42 -28.86 8.60
N ALA A 185 -17.89 -29.18 9.78
CA ALA A 185 -18.43 -28.81 11.09
C ALA A 185 -17.36 -28.21 12.01
N VAL A 186 -17.75 -27.27 12.87
CA VAL A 186 -16.90 -26.67 13.91
C VAL A 186 -16.76 -27.66 15.07
N GLN A 187 -15.60 -28.31 15.17
CA GLN A 187 -15.32 -29.30 16.22
C GLN A 187 -13.81 -29.58 16.34
N ALA A 188 -13.43 -30.32 17.38
CA ALA A 188 -12.10 -30.92 17.49
C ALA A 188 -12.13 -32.31 16.87
N ASP A 189 -11.48 -32.46 15.72
CA ASP A 189 -11.40 -33.71 14.97
C ASP A 189 -10.22 -34.56 15.45
N ALA A 190 -10.50 -35.82 15.82
CA ALA A 190 -9.47 -36.81 16.13
C ALA A 190 -9.05 -37.56 14.86
N VAL A 191 -7.97 -37.11 14.23
CA VAL A 191 -7.45 -37.69 12.98
C VAL A 191 -6.67 -38.96 13.29
N GLN A 192 -7.23 -40.12 12.93
CA GLN A 192 -6.57 -41.41 13.10
C GLN A 192 -5.52 -41.63 12.02
N LEU A 193 -4.28 -41.93 12.42
CA LEU A 193 -3.18 -42.15 11.50
C LEU A 193 -3.02 -43.63 11.11
N SER A 194 -2.70 -43.85 9.85
CA SER A 194 -2.28 -45.15 9.30
C SER A 194 -0.97 -44.99 8.53
N ALA A 195 -0.04 -45.91 8.76
CA ALA A 195 1.27 -45.97 8.12
C ALA A 195 1.38 -47.29 7.34
N ASN A 196 1.67 -47.21 6.04
CA ASN A 196 1.77 -48.35 5.13
C ASN A 196 0.54 -49.28 5.16
N GLY A 197 -0.65 -48.72 5.41
CA GLY A 197 -1.92 -49.46 5.49
C GLY A 197 -2.22 -50.10 6.84
N VAL A 198 -1.39 -49.86 7.86
CA VAL A 198 -1.58 -50.35 9.23
C VAL A 198 -1.84 -49.17 10.16
N SER A 199 -2.79 -49.32 11.09
CA SER A 199 -3.06 -48.28 12.09
C SER A 199 -1.80 -47.96 12.90
N ALA A 200 -1.48 -46.68 13.02
CA ALA A 200 -0.35 -46.20 13.84
C ALA A 200 -0.68 -46.18 15.34
N GLY A 201 -1.91 -46.52 15.74
CA GLY A 201 -2.34 -46.58 17.14
C GLY A 201 -2.48 -45.22 17.83
N CYS A 202 -2.58 -44.12 17.08
CA CYS A 202 -2.74 -42.79 17.66
C CYS A 202 -3.50 -41.80 16.78
N SER A 203 -3.98 -40.74 17.43
CA SER A 203 -4.77 -39.68 16.83
C SER A 203 -4.14 -38.30 17.03
N VAL A 204 -4.23 -37.46 15.99
CA VAL A 204 -3.85 -36.04 16.05
C VAL A 204 -5.11 -35.20 16.16
N THR A 205 -5.17 -34.27 17.11
CA THR A 205 -6.32 -33.35 17.22
C THR A 205 -6.16 -32.19 16.24
N VAL A 206 -7.17 -31.98 15.39
CA VAL A 206 -7.30 -30.82 14.51
C VAL A 206 -8.52 -30.01 14.96
N ASN A 207 -8.32 -28.77 15.38
CA ASN A 207 -9.43 -27.89 15.76
C ASN A 207 -9.95 -27.14 14.54
N VAL A 208 -11.16 -27.47 14.10
CA VAL A 208 -11.86 -26.75 13.04
C VAL A 208 -12.63 -25.59 13.64
N LEU A 209 -12.27 -24.37 13.22
CA LEU A 209 -12.87 -23.12 13.70
C LEU A 209 -14.08 -22.71 12.85
N SER A 210 -14.91 -21.82 13.40
CA SER A 210 -16.04 -21.23 12.69
C SER A 210 -15.62 -20.39 11.48
N SER A 211 -16.44 -20.39 10.43
CA SER A 211 -16.30 -19.49 9.28
C SER A 211 -16.48 -18.02 9.64
N ALA A 212 -17.10 -17.75 10.79
CA ALA A 212 -17.22 -16.44 11.43
C ALA A 212 -16.93 -16.55 12.93
N GLY A 213 -15.92 -15.83 13.42
CA GLY A 213 -15.71 -15.64 14.86
C GLY A 213 -16.84 -14.80 15.48
N THR A 214 -16.96 -14.85 16.80
CA THR A 214 -17.89 -14.01 17.57
C THR A 214 -17.07 -12.90 18.22
N TYR A 215 -17.37 -11.64 17.91
CA TYR A 215 -16.66 -10.47 18.43
C TYR A 215 -17.49 -9.20 18.38
N SER A 216 -17.20 -8.26 19.29
CA SER A 216 -17.78 -6.91 19.30
C SER A 216 -16.75 -5.89 18.80
N MET A 217 -17.18 -4.90 18.00
CA MET A 217 -16.32 -3.83 17.50
C MET A 217 -16.30 -2.63 18.47
N SER A 218 -15.10 -2.14 18.80
CA SER A 218 -14.90 -0.99 19.69
C SER A 218 -14.68 0.29 18.90
N CYS A 219 -15.73 0.74 18.19
CA CYS A 219 -15.58 1.74 17.13
C CYS A 219 -15.21 3.14 17.59
N GLY A 220 -15.55 3.52 18.83
CA GLY A 220 -15.11 4.79 19.42
C GLY A 220 -13.58 4.88 19.58
N SER A 221 -12.88 3.76 19.51
CA SER A 221 -11.42 3.65 19.60
C SER A 221 -10.77 3.28 18.26
N ALA A 222 -11.54 3.29 17.16
CA ALA A 222 -10.97 3.05 15.83
C ALA A 222 -10.03 4.20 15.44
N VAL A 223 -8.88 3.86 14.87
CA VAL A 223 -7.84 4.83 14.49
C VAL A 223 -7.67 4.80 12.97
N VAL A 224 -7.86 5.96 12.34
CA VAL A 224 -7.56 6.17 10.91
C VAL A 224 -6.09 6.55 10.79
N ASN A 225 -5.31 5.76 10.05
CA ASN A 225 -3.88 5.96 9.85
C ASN A 225 -3.58 6.43 8.42
N GLY A 226 -2.59 7.31 8.30
CA GLY A 226 -2.15 7.86 7.02
C GLY A 226 -2.79 9.21 6.68
N VAL A 227 -2.28 9.85 5.64
CA VAL A 227 -2.80 11.12 5.12
C VAL A 227 -3.64 10.83 3.87
N TYR A 228 -4.84 11.41 3.83
CA TYR A 228 -5.78 11.23 2.74
C TYR A 228 -5.93 12.57 2.02
N THR A 229 -5.43 12.66 0.80
CA THR A 229 -5.39 13.92 0.04
C THR A 229 -6.28 13.80 -1.18
N LYS A 230 -7.11 14.81 -1.47
CA LYS A 230 -7.94 14.82 -2.69
C LYS A 230 -7.08 14.53 -3.93
N GLY A 231 -7.58 13.66 -4.81
CA GLY A 231 -6.94 13.31 -6.08
C GLY A 231 -5.72 12.40 -5.93
N THR A 232 -5.34 11.99 -4.71
CA THR A 232 -4.22 11.09 -4.45
C THR A 232 -4.73 9.69 -4.13
N ALA A 233 -4.27 8.68 -4.86
CA ALA A 233 -4.65 7.30 -4.61
C ALA A 233 -4.14 6.83 -3.24
N LEU A 234 -4.96 6.02 -2.55
CA LEU A 234 -4.58 5.42 -1.27
C LEU A 234 -3.43 4.42 -1.46
N THR A 235 -2.56 4.36 -0.47
CA THR A 235 -1.38 3.49 -0.43
C THR A 235 -1.48 2.49 0.73
N ALA A 236 -0.48 1.60 0.87
CA ALA A 236 -0.43 0.63 1.95
C ALA A 236 -0.38 1.27 3.38
N THR A 237 -0.08 2.56 3.50
CA THR A 237 -0.09 3.27 4.80
C THR A 237 -1.48 3.78 5.19
N ASN A 238 -2.42 3.87 4.24
CA ASN A 238 -3.78 4.33 4.47
C ASN A 238 -4.62 3.17 5.02
N THR A 239 -4.77 3.11 6.34
CA THR A 239 -5.43 1.99 7.02
C THR A 239 -6.37 2.45 8.13
N ILE A 240 -7.25 1.56 8.56
CA ILE A 240 -8.01 1.73 9.81
C ILE A 240 -7.61 0.62 10.77
N THR A 241 -7.14 0.97 11.95
CA THR A 241 -6.99 0.02 13.06
C THR A 241 -8.30 -0.02 13.84
N LEU A 242 -8.98 -1.18 13.80
CA LEU A 242 -10.25 -1.43 14.46
C LEU A 242 -10.04 -2.35 15.66
N PRO A 243 -10.13 -1.84 16.90
CA PRO A 243 -10.10 -2.68 18.08
C PRO A 243 -11.39 -3.50 18.21
N VAL A 244 -11.27 -4.76 18.58
CA VAL A 244 -12.38 -5.70 18.78
C VAL A 244 -12.19 -6.52 20.05
N VAL A 245 -13.29 -7.04 20.61
CA VAL A 245 -13.27 -7.99 21.73
C VAL A 245 -13.82 -9.32 21.24
N VAL A 246 -12.96 -10.34 21.18
CA VAL A 246 -13.27 -11.66 20.61
C VAL A 246 -13.74 -12.61 21.71
N THR A 247 -14.95 -13.15 21.55
CA THR A 247 -15.55 -14.12 22.48
C THR A 247 -15.44 -15.55 21.98
N SER A 248 -15.45 -15.76 20.65
CA SER A 248 -15.24 -17.07 20.02
C SER A 248 -14.32 -16.98 18.81
N LEU A 249 -13.42 -17.96 18.67
CA LEU A 249 -12.46 -18.04 17.57
C LEU A 249 -13.16 -18.36 16.24
N GLY A 250 -12.59 -17.85 15.16
CA GLY A 250 -13.09 -18.06 13.80
C GLY A 250 -12.50 -17.05 12.83
N SER A 251 -12.87 -17.16 11.56
CA SER A 251 -12.50 -16.15 10.55
C SER A 251 -13.22 -14.83 10.78
N TYR A 252 -12.58 -13.73 10.38
CA TYR A 252 -13.23 -12.43 10.26
C TYR A 252 -13.08 -11.89 8.84
N SER A 253 -14.06 -11.10 8.43
CA SER A 253 -14.07 -10.28 7.24
C SER A 253 -14.80 -8.99 7.59
N VAL A 254 -14.09 -7.87 7.45
CA VAL A 254 -14.57 -6.53 7.79
C VAL A 254 -14.36 -5.64 6.59
N THR A 255 -15.39 -4.91 6.19
CA THR A 255 -15.36 -3.99 5.06
C THR A 255 -16.03 -2.66 5.42
N THR A 256 -15.80 -1.64 4.62
CA THR A 256 -16.64 -0.43 4.63
C THR A 256 -17.50 -0.37 3.37
N ASN A 257 -18.54 0.47 3.39
CA ASN A 257 -19.10 0.99 2.14
C ASN A 257 -18.06 1.85 1.40
N THR A 258 -18.33 2.14 0.13
CA THR A 258 -17.54 3.08 -0.67
C THR A 258 -18.12 4.49 -0.53
N VAL A 259 -17.31 5.46 -0.14
CA VAL A 259 -17.69 6.88 -0.04
C VAL A 259 -16.66 7.70 -0.78
N ASP A 260 -17.10 8.51 -1.75
CA ASP A 260 -16.20 9.34 -2.57
C ASP A 260 -15.01 8.57 -3.17
N GLY A 261 -15.28 7.36 -3.69
CA GLY A 261 -14.28 6.53 -4.33
C GLY A 261 -13.32 5.78 -3.38
N ILE A 262 -13.42 5.97 -2.06
CA ILE A 262 -12.58 5.26 -1.08
C ILE A 262 -13.36 4.18 -0.31
N SER A 263 -12.68 3.07 0.01
CA SER A 263 -13.22 1.97 0.84
C SER A 263 -12.09 1.23 1.56
N PHE A 264 -12.42 0.46 2.60
CA PHE A 264 -11.45 -0.31 3.38
C PHE A 264 -11.91 -1.75 3.57
N SER A 265 -10.94 -2.67 3.66
CA SER A 265 -11.24 -4.07 3.98
C SER A 265 -10.11 -4.76 4.73
N GLY A 266 -10.46 -5.75 5.56
CA GLY A 266 -9.52 -6.62 6.25
C GLY A 266 -10.15 -7.98 6.51
N SER A 267 -9.36 -9.05 6.38
CA SER A 267 -9.82 -10.41 6.65
C SER A 267 -8.71 -11.25 7.27
N GLY A 268 -9.09 -12.27 8.02
CA GLY A 268 -8.15 -13.14 8.73
C GLY A 268 -8.85 -14.14 9.63
N THR A 269 -8.15 -14.61 10.66
CA THR A 269 -8.67 -15.53 11.67
C THR A 269 -8.15 -15.14 13.04
N PHE A 270 -9.02 -15.13 14.05
CA PHE A 270 -8.60 -14.97 15.43
C PHE A 270 -7.93 -16.24 15.95
N THR A 271 -6.75 -16.09 16.54
CA THR A 271 -6.00 -17.18 17.19
C THR A 271 -6.07 -17.12 18.72
N ALA A 272 -6.63 -16.04 19.28
CA ALA A 272 -6.86 -15.85 20.70
C ALA A 272 -8.15 -15.06 20.95
N THR A 273 -8.77 -15.30 22.11
CA THR A 273 -9.92 -14.54 22.60
C THR A 273 -9.46 -13.25 23.32
N GLY A 274 -10.40 -12.38 23.68
CA GLY A 274 -10.12 -11.10 24.33
C GLY A 274 -9.86 -9.96 23.34
N ASN A 275 -9.12 -8.94 23.78
CA ASN A 275 -8.86 -7.74 22.98
C ASN A 275 -7.91 -8.04 21.81
N GLN A 276 -8.34 -7.74 20.60
CA GLN A 276 -7.56 -7.89 19.37
C GLN A 276 -7.72 -6.65 18.49
N ASN A 277 -6.84 -6.47 17.50
CA ASN A 277 -6.93 -5.40 16.51
C ASN A 277 -7.07 -6.00 15.11
N ILE A 278 -8.00 -5.45 14.33
CA ILE A 278 -8.13 -5.72 12.90
C ILE A 278 -7.59 -4.51 12.14
N THR A 279 -6.68 -4.73 11.19
CA THR A 279 -6.22 -3.68 10.27
C THR A 279 -7.02 -3.77 8.97
N LEU A 280 -7.69 -2.68 8.59
CA LEU A 280 -8.39 -2.54 7.32
C LEU A 280 -7.51 -1.74 6.36
N SER A 281 -7.17 -2.33 5.21
CA SER A 281 -6.40 -1.67 4.16
C SER A 281 -7.32 -0.84 3.27
N GLY A 282 -6.94 0.43 3.04
CA GLY A 282 -7.69 1.35 2.20
C GLY A 282 -7.36 1.23 0.72
N THR A 283 -8.36 1.44 -0.13
CA THR A 283 -8.21 1.54 -1.58
C THR A 283 -9.04 2.70 -2.14
N GLY A 284 -8.67 3.18 -3.33
CA GLY A 284 -9.40 4.22 -4.05
C GLY A 284 -8.69 5.57 -4.11
N THR A 285 -9.39 6.59 -4.59
CA THR A 285 -8.89 7.97 -4.72
C THR A 285 -10.01 8.94 -4.37
N PRO A 286 -9.90 9.74 -3.29
CA PRO A 286 -10.94 10.69 -2.89
C PRO A 286 -11.04 11.84 -3.90
N THR A 287 -12.26 12.25 -4.26
CA THR A 287 -12.47 13.29 -5.29
C THR A 287 -12.83 14.66 -4.70
N SER A 288 -13.12 14.75 -3.40
CA SER A 288 -13.46 15.99 -2.72
C SER A 288 -12.86 16.08 -1.31
N THR A 289 -12.69 17.30 -0.81
CA THR A 289 -12.01 17.61 0.48
C THR A 289 -12.93 17.57 1.71
N ALA A 290 -14.21 17.27 1.54
CA ALA A 290 -15.11 17.05 2.69
C ALA A 290 -14.71 15.77 3.44
N ASP A 291 -14.78 15.77 4.77
CA ASP A 291 -14.56 14.57 5.59
C ASP A 291 -15.50 13.43 5.15
N LYS A 292 -15.00 12.19 5.12
CA LYS A 292 -15.77 11.01 4.69
C LYS A 292 -16.19 10.18 5.88
N VAL A 293 -17.49 10.00 6.06
CA VAL A 293 -18.03 9.10 7.06
C VAL A 293 -18.29 7.75 6.39
N LEU A 294 -17.50 6.73 6.74
CA LEU A 294 -17.66 5.37 6.23
C LEU A 294 -18.31 4.49 7.28
N THR A 295 -19.17 3.57 6.84
CA THR A 295 -19.80 2.55 7.68
C THR A 295 -19.03 1.25 7.57
N ILE A 296 -18.45 0.81 8.69
CA ILE A 296 -17.78 -0.47 8.87
C ILE A 296 -18.86 -1.55 9.10
N THR A 297 -18.73 -2.66 8.37
CA THR A 297 -19.57 -3.85 8.48
C THR A 297 -18.69 -5.07 8.71
N SER A 298 -19.09 -5.95 9.62
CA SER A 298 -18.34 -7.16 9.96
C SER A 298 -19.19 -8.42 9.79
N ASN A 299 -18.54 -9.56 9.59
CA ASN A 299 -19.19 -10.87 9.56
C ASN A 299 -19.33 -11.53 10.95
N SER A 300 -19.20 -10.77 12.05
CA SER A 300 -19.30 -11.33 13.41
C SER A 300 -20.58 -12.14 13.59
N ALA A 301 -20.45 -13.31 14.22
CA ALA A 301 -21.57 -14.21 14.46
C ALA A 301 -22.56 -13.70 15.53
N ASP A 302 -22.21 -12.65 16.28
CA ASP A 302 -23.08 -12.05 17.33
C ASP A 302 -24.16 -11.10 16.78
N GLY A 303 -24.32 -11.06 15.45
CA GLY A 303 -25.17 -10.10 14.74
C GLY A 303 -24.40 -8.87 14.29
N ALA A 304 -24.78 -8.32 13.13
CA ALA A 304 -24.05 -7.26 12.45
C ALA A 304 -24.06 -5.95 13.25
N ALA A 305 -23.06 -5.75 14.10
CA ALA A 305 -22.70 -4.42 14.54
C ALA A 305 -22.16 -3.66 13.32
N THR A 306 -22.76 -2.51 13.03
CA THR A 306 -22.17 -1.51 12.13
C THR A 306 -21.67 -0.36 12.97
N CYS A 307 -20.66 0.33 12.49
CA CYS A 307 -20.24 1.59 13.11
C CYS A 307 -19.57 2.50 12.10
N ASN A 308 -19.50 3.78 12.44
CA ASN A 308 -18.98 4.80 11.54
C ASN A 308 -17.59 5.24 11.94
N VAL A 309 -16.77 5.55 10.94
CA VAL A 309 -15.46 6.16 11.09
C VAL A 309 -15.35 7.35 10.14
N THR A 310 -14.72 8.42 10.61
CA THR A 310 -14.50 9.63 9.81
C THR A 310 -13.08 9.66 9.30
N VAL A 311 -12.91 9.64 7.98
CA VAL A 311 -11.65 9.87 7.30
C VAL A 311 -11.56 11.34 6.91
N VAL A 312 -10.58 12.03 7.48
CA VAL A 312 -10.31 13.44 7.19
C VAL A 312 -9.58 13.54 5.86
N ILE A 313 -10.12 14.32 4.92
CA ILE A 313 -9.48 14.58 3.63
C ILE A 313 -8.80 15.95 3.65
N THR A 314 -7.57 16.01 3.19
CA THR A 314 -6.77 17.23 3.13
C THR A 314 -6.82 17.84 1.73
N ILE A 315 -6.71 19.17 1.70
CA ILE A 315 -6.44 19.93 0.46
C ILE A 315 -5.01 19.59 0.01
N PRO A 316 -4.76 19.32 -1.28
CA PRO A 316 -3.40 19.15 -1.81
C PRO A 316 -2.50 20.35 -1.53
N VAL A 317 -1.19 20.12 -1.54
CA VAL A 317 -0.18 21.19 -1.41
C VAL A 317 -0.43 22.28 -2.45
N LYS A 318 -0.34 23.56 -2.06
CA LYS A 318 -0.51 24.70 -2.97
C LYS A 318 0.81 25.41 -3.27
N LYS A 319 1.00 25.79 -4.53
CA LYS A 319 2.15 26.55 -4.99
C LYS A 319 1.96 28.04 -4.74
N VAL A 320 2.84 28.65 -3.97
CA VAL A 320 2.82 30.08 -3.66
C VAL A 320 4.00 30.77 -4.32
N LEU A 321 3.71 31.80 -5.09
CA LEU A 321 4.70 32.72 -5.66
C LEU A 321 4.75 33.99 -4.80
N HIS A 322 5.93 34.30 -4.28
CA HIS A 322 6.17 35.47 -3.44
C HIS A 322 6.92 36.52 -4.22
N ILE A 323 6.50 37.78 -4.09
CA ILE A 323 7.16 38.92 -4.72
C ILE A 323 7.27 40.03 -3.67
N GLY A 324 8.50 40.40 -3.34
CA GLY A 324 8.82 41.31 -2.24
C GLY A 324 10.21 41.02 -1.66
N ALA A 325 10.68 41.87 -0.75
CA ALA A 325 12.00 41.73 -0.16
C ALA A 325 12.06 40.56 0.82
N GLU A 326 13.09 39.72 0.64
CA GLU A 326 13.38 38.56 1.48
C GLU A 326 14.15 38.99 2.73
N THR A 327 13.41 39.46 3.73
CA THR A 327 13.95 40.04 4.96
C THR A 327 13.37 39.37 6.20
N ALA A 328 13.91 39.67 7.38
CA ALA A 328 13.34 39.15 8.63
C ALA A 328 11.86 39.55 8.82
N TYR A 329 11.46 40.72 8.31
CA TYR A 329 10.11 41.26 8.41
C TYR A 329 9.05 40.43 7.69
N GLY A 330 9.39 39.72 6.62
CA GLY A 330 8.45 38.83 5.93
C GLY A 330 7.35 39.53 5.12
N TYR A 331 7.66 40.65 4.47
CA TYR A 331 6.72 41.50 3.71
C TYR A 331 5.84 40.75 2.68
N SER A 332 6.38 39.71 2.03
CA SER A 332 5.64 38.86 1.10
C SER A 332 5.31 37.48 1.66
N ALA A 333 5.55 37.23 2.94
CA ALA A 333 5.47 35.92 3.59
C ALA A 333 6.38 34.82 3.00
N PHE A 334 7.47 35.20 2.30
CA PHE A 334 8.49 34.22 1.88
C PHE A 334 9.41 33.82 3.04
N THR A 335 9.67 34.76 3.95
CA THR A 335 10.52 34.67 5.14
C THR A 335 9.78 35.21 6.38
N GLY A 336 10.40 35.12 7.55
CA GLY A 336 9.89 35.72 8.79
C GLY A 336 8.71 35.00 9.42
N PRO A 337 8.09 35.58 10.48
CA PRO A 337 6.98 34.97 11.20
C PRO A 337 5.73 34.74 10.33
N SER A 338 5.51 35.55 9.30
CA SER A 338 4.42 35.34 8.34
C SER A 338 4.61 34.06 7.53
N ARG A 339 5.85 33.70 7.17
CA ARG A 339 6.18 32.40 6.59
C ARG A 339 6.01 31.26 7.61
N SER A 340 6.47 31.44 8.84
CA SER A 340 6.31 30.42 9.89
C SER A 340 4.83 30.13 10.22
N LEU A 341 3.97 31.14 10.13
CA LEU A 341 2.51 30.96 10.25
C LEU A 341 1.95 30.10 9.11
N MET A 342 2.41 30.32 7.87
CA MET A 342 2.00 29.53 6.69
C MET A 342 2.44 28.06 6.79
N ASP A 343 3.68 27.84 7.25
CA ASP A 343 4.29 26.50 7.31
C ASP A 343 3.94 25.74 8.59
N SER A 344 3.22 26.37 9.53
CA SER A 344 2.85 25.74 10.79
C SER A 344 1.86 24.59 10.57
N PRO A 345 2.20 23.35 11.00
CA PRO A 345 1.33 22.20 10.80
C PRO A 345 0.05 22.25 11.65
N THR A 346 0.01 23.05 12.72
CA THR A 346 -1.21 23.27 13.50
C THR A 346 -2.15 24.26 12.80
N ASN A 347 -1.61 25.15 11.96
CA ASN A 347 -2.41 26.10 11.17
C ASN A 347 -2.84 25.48 9.83
N PHE A 348 -1.89 24.99 9.03
CA PHE A 348 -2.08 24.42 7.69
C PHE A 348 -1.37 23.07 7.60
N GLY A 349 -2.06 22.00 7.99
CA GLY A 349 -1.44 20.68 8.09
C GLY A 349 -2.40 19.52 7.87
N THR A 350 -1.85 18.31 7.91
CA THR A 350 -2.54 17.10 7.46
C THR A 350 -3.30 16.37 8.57
N THR A 351 -3.27 16.89 9.80
CA THR A 351 -3.88 16.25 10.97
C THR A 351 -5.32 16.72 11.19
N ALA A 352 -6.12 15.93 11.89
CA ALA A 352 -7.48 16.31 12.25
C ALA A 352 -7.53 17.55 13.19
N SER A 353 -6.45 17.83 13.91
CA SER A 353 -6.28 19.01 14.78
C SER A 353 -5.80 20.25 14.05
N SER A 354 -5.37 20.14 12.78
CA SER A 354 -4.98 21.31 11.99
C SER A 354 -6.20 22.18 11.69
N ILE A 355 -6.09 23.49 11.87
CA ILE A 355 -7.20 24.44 11.66
C ILE A 355 -7.67 24.39 10.20
N VAL A 356 -6.71 24.42 9.28
CA VAL A 356 -6.93 24.15 7.87
C VAL A 356 -6.25 22.83 7.52
N LYS A 357 -7.07 21.84 7.13
CA LYS A 357 -6.63 20.51 6.74
C LYS A 357 -6.04 20.54 5.32
N SER A 358 -4.72 20.66 5.20
CA SER A 358 -4.03 20.72 3.90
C SER A 358 -2.64 20.10 3.94
N GLY A 359 -2.08 19.86 2.76
CA GLY A 359 -0.65 19.53 2.61
C GLY A 359 0.29 20.73 2.83
N GLY A 360 -0.24 21.90 3.18
CA GLY A 360 0.53 23.14 3.27
C GLY A 360 0.86 23.74 1.91
N TYR A 361 2.06 24.32 1.81
CA TYR A 361 2.48 25.14 0.67
C TYR A 361 3.88 24.76 0.15
N THR A 362 4.11 24.97 -1.14
CA THR A 362 5.47 25.07 -1.71
C THR A 362 5.72 26.51 -2.14
N HIS A 363 6.92 27.02 -1.88
CA HIS A 363 7.21 28.45 -2.02
C HIS A 363 8.27 28.72 -3.09
N THR A 364 7.98 29.68 -3.95
CA THR A 364 8.93 30.25 -4.92
C THR A 364 8.96 31.76 -4.74
N SER A 365 10.14 32.38 -4.76
CA SER A 365 10.28 33.84 -4.69
C SER A 365 10.85 34.40 -5.99
N LEU A 366 10.40 35.61 -6.35
CA LEU A 366 11.01 36.43 -7.39
C LEU A 366 11.83 37.60 -6.83
N GLY A 367 11.93 37.72 -5.49
CA GLY A 367 12.56 38.86 -4.82
C GLY A 367 11.80 40.18 -5.02
N SER A 368 12.49 41.28 -4.74
CA SER A 368 11.88 42.61 -4.58
C SER A 368 11.36 43.25 -5.87
N ASN A 369 12.06 43.06 -7.00
CA ASN A 369 11.80 43.82 -8.24
C ASN A 369 12.04 42.95 -9.48
N PRO A 370 11.23 41.89 -9.71
CA PRO A 370 11.35 41.11 -10.93
C PRO A 370 11.06 41.94 -12.18
N SER A 371 11.73 41.60 -13.28
CA SER A 371 11.37 42.14 -14.59
C SER A 371 9.97 41.66 -15.02
N ASN A 372 9.30 42.42 -15.88
CA ASN A 372 8.00 42.03 -16.45
C ASN A 372 8.06 40.67 -17.16
N ALA A 373 9.18 40.34 -17.83
CA ALA A 373 9.37 39.05 -18.47
C ALA A 373 9.49 37.90 -17.45
N THR A 374 10.19 38.14 -16.34
CA THR A 374 10.33 37.18 -15.23
C THR A 374 8.99 36.94 -14.56
N LEU A 375 8.23 38.00 -14.25
CA LEU A 375 6.89 37.90 -13.69
C LEU A 375 5.97 37.07 -14.60
N LEU A 376 5.91 37.41 -15.89
CA LEU A 376 5.05 36.71 -16.84
C LEU A 376 5.42 35.22 -16.93
N THR A 377 6.70 34.91 -16.98
CA THR A 377 7.19 33.52 -16.99
C THR A 377 6.74 32.76 -15.75
N ALA A 378 6.88 33.37 -14.57
CA ALA A 378 6.47 32.76 -13.31
C ALA A 378 4.95 32.55 -13.24
N LEU A 379 4.14 33.55 -13.62
CA LEU A 379 2.68 33.43 -13.67
C LEU A 379 2.21 32.35 -14.65
N ASN A 380 2.92 32.16 -15.77
CA ASN A 380 2.62 31.10 -16.74
C ASN A 380 2.88 29.69 -16.20
N THR A 381 3.65 29.53 -15.11
CA THR A 381 3.77 28.24 -14.40
C THR A 381 2.53 27.89 -13.56
N LYS A 382 1.54 28.78 -13.54
CA LYS A 382 0.28 28.66 -12.80
C LYS A 382 0.52 28.37 -11.31
N PRO A 383 1.21 29.25 -10.57
CA PRO A 383 1.16 29.18 -9.11
C PRO A 383 -0.30 29.22 -8.66
N ASP A 384 -0.64 28.57 -7.55
CA ASP A 384 -2.00 28.58 -7.02
C ASP A 384 -2.33 29.93 -6.37
N ILE A 385 -1.34 30.53 -5.70
CA ILE A 385 -1.45 31.78 -4.96
C ILE A 385 -0.23 32.66 -5.27
N VAL A 386 -0.44 33.96 -5.42
CA VAL A 386 0.59 34.99 -5.51
C VAL A 386 0.45 35.93 -4.31
N ILE A 387 1.54 36.19 -3.60
CA ILE A 387 1.60 37.16 -2.50
C ILE A 387 2.56 38.29 -2.89
N LEU A 388 2.03 39.51 -2.94
CA LEU A 388 2.81 40.73 -3.21
C LEU A 388 3.07 41.46 -1.90
N GLY A 389 4.30 41.95 -1.72
CA GLY A 389 4.70 42.75 -0.58
C GLY A 389 5.80 43.74 -0.93
N TYR A 390 6.11 44.62 0.03
CA TYR A 390 7.17 45.62 -0.10
C TYR A 390 8.52 45.00 -0.49
N PRO A 391 9.33 45.63 -1.37
CA PRO A 391 9.11 46.92 -2.04
C PRO A 391 8.66 46.75 -3.49
N TYR A 392 7.92 45.70 -3.83
CA TYR A 392 7.55 45.47 -5.22
C TYR A 392 6.57 46.55 -5.72
N THR A 393 6.95 47.23 -6.81
CA THR A 393 6.17 48.33 -7.40
C THR A 393 5.74 47.98 -8.85
N PRO A 394 4.65 47.21 -9.04
CA PRO A 394 4.20 46.80 -10.37
C PRO A 394 3.87 48.01 -11.27
N ASP A 395 4.50 48.04 -12.45
CA ASP A 395 4.11 48.96 -13.52
C ASP A 395 2.79 48.55 -14.17
N ALA A 396 2.30 49.34 -15.14
CA ALA A 396 1.06 49.06 -15.84
C ALA A 396 1.05 47.71 -16.59
N THR A 397 2.22 47.25 -17.07
CA THR A 397 2.35 45.97 -17.77
C THR A 397 2.26 44.81 -16.79
N ALA A 398 3.01 44.88 -15.68
CA ALA A 398 2.95 43.91 -14.59
C ALA A 398 1.53 43.80 -14.00
N ALA A 399 0.88 44.95 -13.76
CA ALA A 399 -0.52 45.00 -13.32
C ALA A 399 -1.46 44.29 -14.30
N GLY A 400 -1.25 44.46 -15.61
CA GLY A 400 -2.00 43.73 -16.65
C GLY A 400 -1.79 42.21 -16.58
N TYR A 401 -0.57 41.74 -16.29
CA TYR A 401 -0.31 40.30 -16.11
C TYR A 401 -0.99 39.74 -14.86
N LEU A 402 -0.99 40.48 -13.74
CA LEU A 402 -1.70 40.10 -12.52
C LEU A 402 -3.22 40.03 -12.75
N ALA A 403 -3.79 41.00 -13.48
CA ALA A 403 -5.20 40.98 -13.86
C ALA A 403 -5.54 39.76 -14.74
N ASN A 404 -4.70 39.41 -15.72
CA ASN A 404 -4.89 38.22 -16.55
C ASN A 404 -4.79 36.92 -15.75
N TYR A 405 -3.86 36.85 -14.79
CA TYR A 405 -3.72 35.72 -13.88
C TYR A 405 -4.97 35.54 -12.99
N LEU A 406 -5.52 36.64 -12.44
CA LEU A 406 -6.79 36.64 -11.70
C LEU A 406 -7.98 36.22 -12.58
N ASN A 407 -8.06 36.71 -13.81
CA ASN A 407 -9.08 36.30 -14.78
C ASN A 407 -8.99 34.80 -15.11
N SER A 408 -7.78 34.24 -15.07
CA SER A 408 -7.52 32.81 -15.18
C SER A 408 -7.75 32.05 -13.87
N LYS A 409 -8.43 32.65 -12.89
CA LYS A 409 -8.75 32.09 -11.55
C LYS A 409 -7.54 31.90 -10.62
N GLY A 410 -6.41 32.51 -10.91
CA GLY A 410 -5.30 32.63 -9.97
C GLY A 410 -5.70 33.41 -8.73
N VAL A 411 -5.04 33.18 -7.59
CA VAL A 411 -5.32 33.91 -6.33
C VAL A 411 -4.22 34.94 -6.07
N VAL A 412 -4.57 36.18 -5.75
CA VAL A 412 -3.61 37.24 -5.41
C VAL A 412 -3.96 37.86 -4.06
N ILE A 413 -2.99 37.91 -3.16
CA ILE A 413 -3.02 38.70 -1.92
C ILE A 413 -1.95 39.79 -2.06
N ALA A 414 -2.36 41.05 -2.01
CA ALA A 414 -1.46 42.17 -2.29
C ALA A 414 -1.37 43.15 -1.12
N PHE A 415 -0.13 43.44 -0.73
CA PHE A 415 0.26 44.44 0.26
C PHE A 415 1.13 45.47 -0.47
N GLU A 416 0.55 46.62 -0.81
CA GLU A 416 1.21 47.63 -1.64
C GLU A 416 1.46 48.93 -0.88
N ASP A 417 2.60 49.56 -1.18
CA ASP A 417 3.18 50.63 -0.34
C ASP A 417 3.33 51.98 -1.06
N ASP A 418 2.92 52.06 -2.33
CA ASP A 418 3.00 53.29 -3.09
C ASP A 418 1.75 53.54 -3.97
N SER A 419 1.47 54.83 -4.19
CA SER A 419 0.31 55.28 -4.96
C SER A 419 0.39 54.89 -6.46
N PRO A 420 1.52 55.06 -7.18
CA PRO A 420 1.64 54.60 -8.56
C PRO A 420 1.31 53.12 -8.80
N SER A 421 1.90 52.21 -8.05
CA SER A 421 1.69 50.76 -8.23
C SER A 421 0.27 50.34 -7.89
N SER A 422 -0.24 50.78 -6.73
CA SER A 422 -1.61 50.49 -6.28
C SER A 422 -2.65 50.98 -7.29
N ARG A 423 -2.41 52.16 -7.89
CA ARG A 423 -3.28 52.67 -8.96
C ARG A 423 -3.20 51.80 -10.21
N ASN A 424 -2.02 51.37 -10.63
CA ASN A 424 -1.86 50.51 -11.80
C ASN A 424 -2.58 49.17 -11.61
N VAL A 425 -2.38 48.52 -10.47
CA VAL A 425 -3.02 47.24 -10.11
C VAL A 425 -4.54 47.39 -10.06
N MET A 426 -5.06 48.39 -9.37
CA MET A 426 -6.51 48.61 -9.28
C MET A 426 -7.14 48.92 -10.64
N ARG A 427 -6.51 49.79 -11.46
CA ARG A 427 -7.01 50.10 -12.81
C ARG A 427 -7.04 48.87 -13.71
N ALA A 428 -6.02 48.02 -13.64
CA ALA A 428 -5.95 46.80 -14.45
C ALA A 428 -7.01 45.77 -14.01
N ILE A 429 -7.13 45.50 -12.71
CA ILE A 429 -8.04 44.48 -12.16
C ILE A 429 -9.51 44.88 -12.37
N PHE A 430 -9.86 46.14 -12.09
CA PHE A 430 -11.23 46.63 -12.22
C PHE A 430 -11.56 47.14 -13.63
N SER A 431 -10.56 47.18 -14.53
CA SER A 431 -10.71 47.70 -15.89
C SER A 431 -11.29 49.11 -15.96
N ASP A 432 -10.92 49.96 -14.99
CA ASP A 432 -11.43 51.31 -14.83
C ASP A 432 -10.28 52.32 -14.70
N PRO A 433 -10.01 53.16 -15.72
CA PRO A 433 -8.93 54.13 -15.69
C PRO A 433 -9.17 55.33 -14.76
N THR A 434 -10.40 55.50 -14.25
CA THR A 434 -10.75 56.62 -13.36
C THR A 434 -10.32 56.40 -11.92
N ILE A 435 -10.02 55.15 -11.54
CA ILE A 435 -9.52 54.81 -10.21
C ILE A 435 -8.22 55.57 -9.93
N SER A 436 -8.12 56.10 -8.73
CA SER A 436 -6.96 56.83 -8.21
C SER A 436 -6.48 56.22 -6.89
N ALA A 437 -5.20 56.40 -6.59
CA ALA A 437 -4.60 56.00 -5.34
C ALA A 437 -3.84 57.21 -4.76
N ASN A 438 -3.97 57.43 -3.46
CA ASN A 438 -3.35 58.55 -2.76
C ASN A 438 -2.77 58.09 -1.43
N ASN A 439 -1.73 58.80 -0.99
CA ASN A 439 -1.12 58.57 0.31
C ASN A 439 -2.11 58.94 1.43
N GLY A 440 -2.28 57.99 2.33
CA GLY A 440 -3.07 58.02 3.54
C GLY A 440 -2.28 58.55 4.71
N ASN A 441 -2.46 57.91 5.87
CA ASN A 441 -1.78 58.28 7.10
C ASN A 441 -0.61 57.33 7.35
N GLY A 442 0.42 57.82 8.03
CA GLY A 442 1.67 57.07 8.25
C GLY A 442 1.72 56.35 9.58
N ALA A 443 2.94 55.93 9.94
CA ALA A 443 3.22 54.96 10.99
C ALA A 443 2.35 55.04 12.26
N GLY A 444 1.79 53.89 12.62
CA GLY A 444 0.90 53.75 13.79
C GLY A 444 -0.51 54.26 13.53
N SER A 445 -0.92 54.41 12.28
CA SER A 445 -2.32 54.63 11.94
C SER A 445 -3.11 53.35 12.14
N VAL A 446 -4.30 53.46 12.75
CA VAL A 446 -5.15 52.32 13.06
C VAL A 446 -6.48 52.48 12.33
N TYR A 447 -6.90 51.47 11.61
CA TYR A 447 -8.09 51.51 10.76
C TYR A 447 -9.11 50.48 11.19
N ALA A 448 -10.38 50.88 11.22
CA ALA A 448 -11.48 49.99 11.57
C ALA A 448 -11.78 48.99 10.43
N LEU A 449 -11.95 47.74 10.80
CA LEU A 449 -12.47 46.68 9.94
C LEU A 449 -14.00 46.72 9.95
N VAL A 450 -14.61 46.58 8.78
CA VAL A 450 -16.07 46.57 8.65
C VAL A 450 -16.70 45.33 9.30
N ASN A 451 -18.02 45.35 9.49
CA ASN A 451 -18.79 44.24 10.06
C ASN A 451 -19.43 43.31 9.01
N THR A 452 -18.94 43.34 7.77
CA THR A 452 -19.43 42.50 6.67
C THR A 452 -19.18 41.02 6.99
N ASN A 453 -20.19 40.17 6.79
CA ASN A 453 -20.03 38.71 6.92
C ASN A 453 -19.23 38.17 5.73
N ASP A 454 -17.92 38.00 5.93
CA ASP A 454 -16.99 37.50 4.91
C ASP A 454 -15.95 36.58 5.54
N PRO A 455 -15.63 35.41 4.94
CA PRO A 455 -14.68 34.44 5.49
C PRO A 455 -13.27 34.97 5.74
N VAL A 456 -12.87 36.10 5.16
CA VAL A 456 -11.60 36.76 5.50
C VAL A 456 -11.71 37.53 6.83
N LEU A 457 -12.87 38.11 7.12
CA LEU A 457 -13.12 38.84 8.36
C LEU A 457 -13.58 37.93 9.52
N ASN A 458 -14.18 36.77 9.24
CA ASN A 458 -14.62 35.81 10.27
C ASN A 458 -14.20 34.37 9.98
N GLY A 459 -12.96 34.22 9.52
CA GLY A 459 -12.39 32.93 9.18
C GLY A 459 -11.99 32.08 10.39
N PRO A 460 -11.40 30.91 10.13
CA PRO A 460 -11.16 29.89 11.14
C PRO A 460 -10.08 30.26 12.16
N PHE A 461 -9.31 31.33 11.92
CA PHE A 461 -8.31 31.84 12.87
C PHE A 461 -8.85 32.92 13.80
N GLY A 462 -10.08 33.37 13.61
CA GLY A 462 -10.76 34.31 14.51
C GLY A 462 -11.64 35.32 13.78
N ASP A 463 -12.61 35.85 14.50
CA ASP A 463 -13.47 36.94 14.04
C ASP A 463 -12.82 38.30 14.31
N VAL A 464 -12.61 39.08 13.25
CA VAL A 464 -11.99 40.41 13.28
C VAL A 464 -12.94 41.52 12.84
N ARG A 465 -14.22 41.19 12.58
CA ARG A 465 -15.24 42.19 12.24
C ARG A 465 -15.40 43.22 13.35
N GLY A 466 -15.42 44.50 12.97
CA GLY A 466 -15.51 45.62 13.92
C GLY A 466 -14.27 45.85 14.79
N LYS A 467 -13.18 45.09 14.58
CA LYS A 467 -11.87 45.35 15.20
C LYS A 467 -11.04 46.27 14.31
N ASN A 468 -9.71 46.27 14.48
CA ASN A 468 -8.82 47.14 13.71
C ASN A 468 -7.65 46.39 13.07
N TRP A 469 -7.08 46.98 12.02
CA TRP A 469 -5.74 46.67 11.54
C TRP A 469 -4.84 47.91 11.66
N GLY A 470 -3.53 47.70 11.73
CA GLY A 470 -2.55 48.76 11.92
C GLY A 470 -1.63 48.88 10.72
N GLU A 471 -1.32 50.10 10.35
CA GLU A 471 -0.30 50.38 9.35
C GLU A 471 1.10 50.46 9.98
N ASP A 472 2.08 49.94 9.22
CA ASP A 472 3.49 49.81 9.60
C ASP A 472 4.31 51.10 9.42
N ALA A 473 5.57 51.07 8.97
CA ALA A 473 6.50 52.19 9.00
C ALA A 473 6.33 53.19 7.85
N SER A 474 5.34 53.00 6.98
CA SER A 474 5.24 53.66 5.68
C SER A 474 4.13 54.71 5.67
N THR A 475 3.30 54.69 4.63
CA THR A 475 2.07 55.47 4.57
C THR A 475 1.01 54.64 3.89
N THR A 476 -0.13 54.47 4.55
CA THR A 476 -1.23 53.69 3.99
C THR A 476 -1.62 54.21 2.61
N ILE A 477 -1.85 53.36 1.63
CA ILE A 477 -2.41 53.75 0.35
C ILE A 477 -3.94 53.67 0.40
N ASN A 478 -4.61 54.71 -0.08
CA ASN A 478 -6.06 54.78 -0.17
C ASN A 478 -6.51 54.80 -1.62
N ILE A 479 -7.49 53.96 -1.96
CA ILE A 479 -8.10 53.90 -3.29
C ILE A 479 -9.40 54.70 -3.33
N SER A 480 -9.54 55.53 -4.36
CA SER A 480 -10.74 56.34 -4.64
C SER A 480 -11.23 56.10 -6.07
N GLY A 481 -12.54 56.22 -6.27
CA GLY A 481 -13.19 56.02 -7.58
C GLY A 481 -13.84 54.63 -7.76
N LEU A 482 -13.62 53.69 -6.85
CA LEU A 482 -14.32 52.40 -6.85
C LEU A 482 -15.80 52.57 -6.48
N THR A 483 -16.70 52.14 -7.36
CA THR A 483 -18.16 52.27 -7.17
C THR A 483 -18.89 50.92 -7.03
N SER A 484 -18.33 49.83 -7.58
CA SER A 484 -18.90 48.47 -7.51
C SER A 484 -17.82 47.40 -7.75
N GLY A 485 -18.17 46.12 -7.63
CA GLY A 485 -17.26 45.00 -7.95
C GLY A 485 -16.28 44.62 -6.83
N PHE A 486 -16.38 45.23 -5.65
CA PHE A 486 -15.53 44.94 -4.50
C PHE A 486 -16.35 44.78 -3.22
N ILE A 487 -15.73 44.15 -2.23
CA ILE A 487 -16.23 44.09 -0.85
C ILE A 487 -15.24 44.85 0.02
N PRO A 488 -15.67 45.95 0.67
CA PRO A 488 -14.78 46.73 1.53
C PRO A 488 -14.43 45.91 2.76
N TYR A 489 -13.17 45.97 3.16
CA TYR A 489 -12.71 45.49 4.47
C TYR A 489 -12.36 46.64 5.41
N SER A 490 -11.85 47.74 4.86
CA SER A 490 -11.46 48.93 5.63
C SER A 490 -11.55 50.20 4.78
N TYR A 491 -11.91 51.32 5.40
CA TYR A 491 -12.00 52.64 4.78
C TYR A 491 -10.78 53.51 5.11
N ALA A 492 -10.58 54.57 4.33
CA ALA A 492 -9.42 55.45 4.39
C ALA A 492 -9.26 56.30 5.67
N GLN A 493 -10.28 56.34 6.55
CA GLN A 493 -10.24 57.11 7.81
C GLN A 493 -9.62 56.26 8.93
N PRO A 494 -8.45 56.64 9.49
CA PRO A 494 -7.94 56.02 10.70
C PRO A 494 -8.80 56.44 11.90
N ILE A 495 -8.96 55.54 12.87
CA ILE A 495 -9.72 55.81 14.10
C ILE A 495 -8.98 56.78 15.03
N ASN A 496 -7.66 56.85 14.93
CA ASN A 496 -6.79 57.70 15.76
C ASN A 496 -6.36 58.99 15.06
N ASP A 497 -7.06 59.42 14.00
CA ASP A 497 -6.77 60.66 13.28
C ASP A 497 -8.07 61.44 12.99
N THR A 498 -8.03 62.77 13.09
CA THR A 498 -9.19 63.64 12.85
C THR A 498 -9.22 64.25 11.44
N THR A 499 -8.16 64.07 10.65
CA THR A 499 -8.10 64.54 9.27
C THR A 499 -9.02 63.65 8.44
N SER A 500 -10.05 64.27 7.84
CA SER A 500 -11.02 63.55 7.02
C SER A 500 -10.34 62.94 5.79
N ARG A 501 -10.46 61.63 5.65
CA ARG A 501 -9.95 60.84 4.53
C ARG A 501 -11.06 59.96 3.98
N THR A 502 -11.18 59.93 2.66
CA THR A 502 -12.19 59.13 1.95
C THR A 502 -11.52 58.12 1.03
N GLY A 503 -12.18 56.98 0.83
CA GLY A 503 -11.67 55.90 0.00
C GLY A 503 -11.58 54.58 0.76
N ILE A 504 -10.89 53.62 0.16
CA ILE A 504 -10.74 52.25 0.64
C ILE A 504 -9.27 51.98 0.95
N SER A 505 -8.99 51.43 2.13
CA SER A 505 -7.64 51.04 2.57
C SER A 505 -7.45 49.52 2.65
N GLY A 506 -8.55 48.75 2.54
CA GLY A 506 -8.51 47.31 2.36
C GLY A 506 -9.78 46.78 1.72
N LEU A 507 -9.66 45.80 0.82
CA LEU A 507 -10.78 45.21 0.09
C LEU A 507 -10.49 43.78 -0.36
N ARG A 508 -11.54 43.09 -0.80
CA ARG A 508 -11.41 42.04 -1.80
C ARG A 508 -12.24 42.32 -3.04
N HIS A 509 -11.88 41.73 -4.17
CA HIS A 509 -12.74 41.74 -5.35
C HIS A 509 -13.96 40.84 -5.11
N ALA A 510 -15.12 41.21 -5.66
CA ALA A 510 -16.36 40.49 -5.44
C ALA A 510 -16.38 39.13 -6.17
N SER A 511 -15.82 39.07 -7.39
CA SER A 511 -15.83 37.90 -8.28
C SER A 511 -14.46 37.30 -8.66
N LEU A 512 -13.36 38.01 -8.39
CA LEU A 512 -11.99 37.56 -8.67
C LEU A 512 -11.35 37.15 -7.35
N ASN A 513 -10.36 36.27 -7.40
CA ASN A 513 -9.67 35.82 -6.21
C ASN A 513 -8.58 36.83 -5.76
N PHE A 514 -8.97 38.08 -5.52
CA PHE A 514 -8.07 39.19 -5.20
C PHE A 514 -8.40 39.79 -3.84
N ILE A 515 -7.38 39.93 -2.99
CA ILE A 515 -7.41 40.68 -1.72
C ILE A 515 -6.30 41.73 -1.75
N TRP A 516 -6.59 42.92 -1.24
CA TRP A 516 -5.63 44.02 -1.20
C TRP A 516 -5.73 44.84 0.08
N PHE A 517 -4.57 45.23 0.61
CA PHE A 517 -4.41 46.25 1.65
C PHE A 517 -3.30 47.22 1.24
N GLY A 518 -3.53 48.50 1.48
CA GLY A 518 -2.58 49.56 1.14
C GLY A 518 -1.48 49.75 2.18
N ASP A 519 -0.82 48.68 2.61
CA ASP A 519 0.31 48.75 3.53
C ASP A 519 1.31 47.66 3.14
N GLY A 520 2.50 48.04 2.66
CA GLY A 520 3.54 47.08 2.30
C GLY A 520 4.16 46.35 3.50
N GLY A 521 4.04 46.94 4.68
CA GLY A 521 4.47 46.42 5.98
C GLY A 521 3.39 45.65 6.74
N PHE A 522 2.26 45.33 6.11
CA PHE A 522 1.12 44.68 6.78
C PHE A 522 1.49 43.40 7.53
N LEU A 523 2.49 42.67 7.03
CA LEU A 523 2.99 41.39 7.57
C LEU A 523 4.23 41.53 8.45
N SER A 524 4.75 42.74 8.67
CA SER A 524 6.08 42.93 9.23
C SER A 524 6.17 42.50 10.70
N ASN A 525 7.18 41.67 10.97
CA ASN A 525 7.68 41.34 12.30
C ASN A 525 9.10 40.79 12.19
N GLU A 526 10.10 41.47 12.73
CA GLU A 526 11.50 41.05 12.70
C GLU A 526 11.88 40.06 13.81
N ASN A 527 11.05 39.92 14.84
CA ASN A 527 11.29 38.91 15.87
C ASN A 527 11.08 37.52 15.27
N ALA A 528 12.15 36.76 15.08
CA ALA A 528 12.10 35.41 14.51
C ALA A 528 11.19 34.43 15.28
N ASN A 529 10.94 34.67 16.57
CA ASN A 529 10.00 33.90 17.39
C ASN A 529 8.53 34.32 17.19
N GLY A 530 8.25 35.31 16.35
CA GLY A 530 6.93 35.85 16.05
C GLY A 530 6.25 36.57 17.21
N ASN A 531 6.99 36.85 18.29
CA ASN A 531 6.50 37.64 19.40
C ASN A 531 6.28 39.08 18.96
N GLN A 532 5.38 39.77 19.67
CA GLN A 532 5.10 41.17 19.45
C GLN A 532 6.39 42.01 19.54
N TYR A 533 6.68 42.74 18.46
CA TYR A 533 7.77 43.72 18.44
C TYR A 533 7.48 44.90 19.39
N PRO A 534 8.46 45.38 20.18
CA PRO A 534 8.26 46.42 21.20
C PRO A 534 8.17 47.84 20.59
N SER A 535 7.32 48.01 19.59
CA SER A 535 6.93 49.30 19.04
C SER A 535 5.41 49.40 18.98
N ASN A 536 4.89 50.61 19.22
CA ASN A 536 3.49 50.94 19.09
C ASN A 536 3.11 51.36 17.67
N THR A 537 4.05 51.63 16.78
CA THR A 537 3.77 52.23 15.47
C THR A 537 4.29 51.43 14.29
N ILE A 538 5.04 50.35 14.52
CA ILE A 538 5.58 49.48 13.46
C ILE A 538 5.43 48.01 13.85
N GLU A 539 5.53 47.15 12.84
CA GLU A 539 5.47 45.71 12.92
C GLU A 539 4.18 45.19 13.55
N PRO A 540 3.04 45.36 12.86
CA PRO A 540 1.73 45.02 13.40
C PRO A 540 1.47 43.51 13.46
N PHE A 541 2.30 42.68 12.84
CA PHE A 541 2.08 41.24 12.73
C PHE A 541 2.56 40.47 13.98
N VAL A 542 1.77 39.54 14.50
CA VAL A 542 2.15 38.73 15.68
C VAL A 542 1.70 37.27 15.52
N ALA A 543 2.65 36.33 15.56
CA ALA A 543 2.42 34.89 15.44
C ALA A 543 3.44 34.12 16.30
N PRO A 544 3.27 34.04 17.63
CA PRO A 544 4.28 33.52 18.53
C PRO A 544 4.57 32.03 18.33
N SER A 545 5.85 31.66 18.29
CA SER A 545 6.27 30.26 18.16
C SER A 545 5.85 29.38 19.35
N SER A 546 5.70 29.97 20.54
CA SER A 546 5.17 29.29 21.74
C SER A 546 3.73 28.81 21.57
N GLY A 547 2.96 29.43 20.68
CA GLY A 547 1.61 29.00 20.27
C GLY A 547 1.60 28.23 18.95
N GLY A 548 2.74 27.68 18.51
CA GLY A 548 2.85 27.02 17.21
C GLY A 548 2.65 27.98 16.03
N TYR A 549 3.02 29.25 16.19
CA TYR A 549 2.77 30.32 15.21
C TYR A 549 1.28 30.55 14.90
N PHE A 550 0.39 30.24 15.84
CA PHE A 550 -1.00 30.67 15.76
C PHE A 550 -1.07 32.21 15.76
N PRO A 551 -1.84 32.85 14.85
CA PRO A 551 -1.94 34.30 14.79
C PRO A 551 -2.65 34.86 16.03
N VAL A 552 -2.10 35.93 16.59
CA VAL A 552 -2.73 36.66 17.69
C VAL A 552 -2.72 38.15 17.41
N GLN A 553 -3.62 38.89 18.07
CA GLN A 553 -3.60 40.34 17.98
C GLN A 553 -2.31 40.95 18.54
N LYS A 554 -1.87 42.07 17.96
CA LYS A 554 -0.92 42.95 18.62
C LYS A 554 -1.67 43.75 19.69
N SER A 555 -1.22 43.58 20.94
CA SER A 555 -1.96 44.02 22.13
C SER A 555 -1.77 45.50 22.47
N THR A 556 -0.68 46.11 21.99
CA THR A 556 -0.38 47.54 22.17
C THR A 556 0.06 48.13 20.84
N TYR A 557 -0.78 48.99 20.27
CA TYR A 557 -0.52 49.60 18.98
C TYR A 557 -1.18 50.99 18.83
N GLY A 558 -0.74 51.69 17.80
CA GLY A 558 -1.22 52.95 17.30
C GLY A 558 -0.60 54.19 17.97
N SER A 559 -0.44 55.22 17.16
CA SER A 559 -0.06 56.57 17.57
C SER A 559 -1.20 57.24 18.34
N ALA A 560 -0.88 58.16 19.25
CA ALA A 560 -1.90 58.97 19.93
C ALA A 560 -2.65 59.87 18.93
N GLY A 561 -3.95 60.06 19.14
CA GLY A 561 -4.78 60.93 18.31
C GLY A 561 -6.26 60.55 18.39
N ASN A 562 -7.14 61.50 18.06
CA ASN A 562 -8.60 61.35 18.13
C ASN A 562 -9.12 60.72 19.45
N GLY A 563 -8.53 61.10 20.59
CA GLY A 563 -8.89 60.58 21.92
C GLY A 563 -8.19 59.29 22.36
N TYR A 564 -7.36 58.68 21.50
CA TYR A 564 -6.56 57.51 21.85
C TYR A 564 -5.17 57.90 22.36
N SER A 565 -4.69 57.17 23.38
CA SER A 565 -3.30 57.26 23.85
C SER A 565 -2.39 56.34 23.02
N THR A 566 -1.09 56.64 22.94
CA THR A 566 -0.13 55.78 22.25
C THR A 566 -0.17 54.35 22.80
N GLY A 567 -0.25 53.35 21.92
CA GLY A 567 -0.28 51.94 22.31
C GLY A 567 -1.58 51.48 22.96
N SER A 568 -2.62 52.32 23.02
CA SER A 568 -3.91 51.96 23.64
C SER A 568 -4.84 51.12 22.75
N MET A 569 -4.48 50.92 21.48
CA MET A 569 -5.28 50.17 20.51
C MET A 569 -4.71 48.77 20.28
N GLN A 570 -5.52 47.91 19.68
CA GLN A 570 -5.17 46.53 19.31
C GLN A 570 -5.41 46.33 17.82
N VAL A 571 -4.51 45.60 17.16
CA VAL A 571 -4.58 45.36 15.71
C VAL A 571 -4.47 43.88 15.37
N GLN A 572 -5.14 43.46 14.29
CA GLN A 572 -5.42 42.05 13.98
C GLN A 572 -4.70 41.57 12.70
N ASN A 573 -3.64 42.24 12.25
CA ASN A 573 -3.01 41.99 10.95
C ASN A 573 -2.69 40.49 10.71
N SER A 574 -2.13 39.79 11.70
CA SER A 574 -1.81 38.36 11.57
C SER A 574 -3.05 37.45 11.51
N ILE A 575 -4.10 37.73 12.29
CA ILE A 575 -5.36 36.96 12.24
C ILE A 575 -6.03 37.18 10.88
N LEU A 576 -6.03 38.43 10.40
CA LEU A 576 -6.59 38.78 9.10
C LEU A 576 -5.82 38.05 7.99
N PHE A 577 -4.48 38.08 7.99
CA PHE A 577 -3.67 37.34 7.01
C PHE A 577 -3.89 35.82 7.06
N ALA A 578 -3.98 35.22 8.25
CA ALA A 578 -4.27 33.80 8.37
C ALA A 578 -5.65 33.42 7.80
N ASN A 579 -6.66 34.27 8.00
CA ASN A 579 -7.96 34.11 7.36
C ASN A 579 -7.90 34.33 5.84
N MET A 580 -7.10 35.27 5.35
CA MET A 580 -6.84 35.43 3.90
C MET A 580 -6.26 34.15 3.30
N LEU A 581 -5.29 33.52 3.98
CA LEU A 581 -4.69 32.26 3.56
C LEU A 581 -5.69 31.09 3.58
N ALA A 582 -6.52 30.98 4.62
CA ALA A 582 -7.58 29.99 4.71
C ALA A 582 -8.61 30.14 3.58
N TRP A 583 -8.95 31.38 3.22
CA TRP A 583 -9.78 31.67 2.06
C TRP A 583 -9.05 31.35 0.74
N ALA A 584 -7.79 31.75 0.60
CA ALA A 584 -7.00 31.60 -0.62
C ALA A 584 -6.76 30.14 -0.98
N ILE A 585 -6.38 29.30 0.00
CA ILE A 585 -6.16 27.87 -0.23
C ILE A 585 -7.45 27.16 -0.66
N LYS A 586 -8.61 27.59 -0.13
CA LYS A 586 -9.92 27.10 -0.53
C LYS A 586 -10.28 27.56 -1.94
N GLN A 587 -10.09 28.84 -2.28
CA GLN A 587 -10.33 29.34 -3.63
C GLN A 587 -9.45 28.63 -4.65
N ALA A 588 -8.15 28.49 -4.37
CA ALA A 588 -7.21 27.75 -5.22
C ALA A 588 -7.61 26.28 -5.42
N GLU A 589 -8.37 25.69 -4.49
CA GLU A 589 -8.84 24.30 -4.56
C GLU A 589 -10.18 24.14 -5.27
N THR A 590 -11.11 25.09 -5.12
CA THR A 590 -12.48 24.94 -5.64
C THR A 590 -12.79 25.81 -6.86
N ASN A 591 -12.02 26.87 -7.07
CA ASN A 591 -12.23 27.89 -8.11
C ASN A 591 -10.86 28.53 -8.47
N GLY A 592 -9.85 27.68 -8.66
CA GLY A 592 -8.46 28.07 -8.83
C GLY A 592 -7.97 27.87 -10.26
N ILE A 593 -6.83 28.47 -10.59
CA ILE A 593 -6.23 28.35 -11.93
C ILE A 593 -5.86 26.91 -12.34
N ASN A 594 -5.68 26.02 -11.35
CA ASN A 594 -5.33 24.62 -11.55
C ASN A 594 -6.52 23.66 -11.31
N THR A 595 -7.75 24.17 -11.18
CA THR A 595 -8.95 23.34 -10.96
C THR A 595 -9.72 23.06 -12.25
N GLN A 596 -9.32 23.67 -13.37
CA GLN A 596 -9.95 23.53 -14.69
C GLN A 596 -9.16 22.60 -15.60
#